data_AF-A0A0A2J5Z3-F1
#
_entry.id   AF-A0A0A2J5Z3-F1
#
_cell.length_a   1.000
_cell.length_b   1.000
_cell.length_c   1.000
_cell.angle_alpha   90.00
_cell.angle_beta   90.00
_cell.angle_gamma   90.00
#
_symmetry.space_group_name_H-M   'P 1'
#
loop_
_entity.id
_entity.type
_entity.pdbx_description
1 polymer ?
#
loop_
_entity_poly.entity_id
_entity_poly.type
_entity_poly.pdbx_seq_one_letter_code
_entity_poly.pdbx_strand_id
1 'polypeptide(L)'
;MTSFDVNGTQPTAGNPMGNPALGTGTTTGGVNWVGYLTTVNNASTVLSYNLAVGGASLDNSLVSTNTKEDMVTQVASFETIYSQKPDTAPWTSKNTVFGFWIGINDIGWAWSSNDASVLIPKIMVQYKAQAEKLYANGGRKFIFLNVPPVSRSPQIANQGTTVAAGHAKWLAAFNAALETMVTEFIADNNGTTTVLYDTFTFMSKVLDAPTTYGFTDASCINDDGATCVWWNDYHPGYAYHKLQAADMKEHMHSLGPW
;
A
#
# COMPACT_ATOMS: atom_id res chain seq x y z
N MET A 1 -4.07 5.87 -0.03
CA MET A 1 -5.43 6.38 -0.25
C MET A 1 -5.41 7.62 -1.12
N THR A 2 -6.51 7.87 -1.84
CA THR A 2 -6.79 9.13 -2.56
C THR A 2 -8.24 9.61 -2.39
N SER A 3 -9.08 8.97 -1.56
CA SER A 3 -10.53 9.28 -1.46
C SER A 3 -11.30 9.16 -2.80
N PHE A 4 -10.93 8.18 -3.63
CA PHE A 4 -11.58 7.89 -4.91
C PHE A 4 -13.05 7.50 -4.72
N ASP A 5 -13.95 8.13 -5.46
CA ASP A 5 -15.37 7.79 -5.56
C ASP A 5 -15.62 6.99 -6.85
N VAL A 6 -16.10 5.75 -6.68
CA VAL A 6 -16.44 4.84 -7.79
C VAL A 6 -17.59 5.36 -8.66
N ASN A 7 -18.44 6.25 -8.14
CA ASN A 7 -19.51 6.91 -8.89
C ASN A 7 -19.08 8.27 -9.46
N GLY A 8 -17.86 8.72 -9.14
CA GLY A 8 -17.27 9.97 -9.63
C GLY A 8 -16.68 9.84 -11.04
N THR A 9 -15.96 10.89 -11.45
CA THR A 9 -15.25 10.92 -12.74
C THR A 9 -14.24 9.78 -12.84
N GLN A 10 -14.43 8.88 -13.80
CA GLN A 10 -13.56 7.73 -13.98
C GLN A 10 -12.23 8.11 -14.67
N PRO A 11 -11.14 7.36 -14.42
CA PRO A 11 -9.86 7.55 -15.07
C PRO A 11 -9.93 7.54 -16.61
N THR A 12 -9.18 8.43 -17.24
CA THR A 12 -9.00 8.49 -18.70
C THR A 12 -7.56 8.88 -19.04
N ALA A 13 -7.14 8.75 -20.31
CA ALA A 13 -5.78 9.16 -20.70
C ALA A 13 -5.46 10.65 -20.42
N GLY A 14 -6.46 11.53 -20.52
CA GLY A 14 -6.32 12.95 -20.19
C GLY A 14 -6.49 13.29 -18.70
N ASN A 15 -7.07 12.38 -17.93
CA ASN A 15 -7.19 12.47 -16.46
C ASN A 15 -6.94 11.09 -15.83
N PRO A 16 -5.66 10.66 -15.71
CA PRO A 16 -5.31 9.29 -15.31
C PRO A 16 -5.76 8.88 -13.90
N MET A 17 -6.04 9.85 -13.04
CA MET A 17 -6.55 9.59 -11.68
C MET A 17 -8.09 9.57 -11.62
N GLY A 18 -8.77 10.17 -12.60
CA GLY A 18 -10.21 10.34 -12.59
C GLY A 18 -10.66 11.31 -11.49
N ASN A 19 -10.82 10.79 -10.27
CA ASN A 19 -11.18 11.57 -9.10
C ASN A 19 -10.51 11.04 -7.81
N PRO A 20 -10.22 11.91 -6.84
CA PRO A 20 -10.12 13.36 -6.97
C PRO A 20 -8.90 13.76 -7.81
N ALA A 21 -8.63 15.07 -7.92
CA ALA A 21 -7.44 15.57 -8.60
C ALA A 21 -6.15 15.01 -7.99
N LEU A 22 -5.11 14.86 -8.82
CA LEU A 22 -3.80 14.33 -8.42
C LEU A 22 -3.28 15.02 -7.16
N GLY A 23 -2.90 14.22 -6.15
CA GLY A 23 -2.39 14.72 -4.86
C GLY A 23 -3.46 15.15 -3.86
N THR A 24 -4.74 15.10 -4.21
CA THR A 24 -5.85 15.36 -3.27
C THR A 24 -6.25 14.09 -2.52
N GLY A 25 -6.66 14.23 -1.25
CA GLY A 25 -7.12 13.10 -0.42
C GLY A 25 -6.01 12.13 -0.01
N THR A 26 -4.74 12.53 -0.12
CA THR A 26 -3.58 11.75 0.33
C THR A 26 -3.19 12.12 1.76
N THR A 27 -2.45 11.23 2.42
CA THR A 27 -1.86 11.47 3.74
C THR A 27 -0.35 11.75 3.65
N THR A 28 0.07 12.54 2.67
CA THR A 28 1.50 12.76 2.36
C THR A 28 1.87 14.25 2.21
N GLY A 29 0.90 15.16 2.36
CA GLY A 29 1.07 16.57 2.00
C GLY A 29 1.16 16.82 0.48
N GLY A 30 0.85 15.83 -0.36
CA GLY A 30 0.91 15.97 -1.82
C GLY A 30 0.67 14.67 -2.58
N VAL A 31 1.41 14.45 -3.67
CA VAL A 31 1.26 13.22 -4.49
C VAL A 31 1.80 12.00 -3.71
N ASN A 32 1.07 10.89 -3.73
CA ASN A 32 1.53 9.63 -3.15
C ASN A 32 2.17 8.74 -4.22
N TRP A 33 2.74 7.59 -3.81
CA TRP A 33 3.42 6.66 -4.71
C TRP A 33 2.56 6.22 -5.91
N VAL A 34 1.24 5.99 -5.72
CA VAL A 34 0.32 5.62 -6.81
C VAL A 34 0.25 6.73 -7.85
N GLY A 35 0.14 7.98 -7.40
CA GLY A 35 0.12 9.13 -8.30
C GLY A 35 1.42 9.28 -9.09
N TYR A 36 2.58 9.09 -8.45
CA TYR A 36 3.87 9.12 -9.14
C TYR A 36 4.03 7.97 -10.14
N LEU A 37 3.68 6.74 -9.76
CA LEU A 37 3.67 5.60 -10.68
C LEU A 37 2.72 5.81 -11.85
N THR A 38 1.59 6.49 -11.65
CA THR A 38 0.59 6.69 -12.70
C THR A 38 0.98 7.81 -13.68
N THR A 39 1.68 8.85 -13.21
CA THR A 39 1.83 10.11 -13.96
C THR A 39 3.26 10.53 -14.26
N VAL A 40 4.26 9.96 -13.58
CA VAL A 40 5.67 10.36 -13.71
C VAL A 40 6.56 9.18 -14.08
N ASN A 41 6.39 8.03 -13.42
CA ASN A 41 7.30 6.89 -13.56
C ASN A 41 6.86 5.90 -14.66
N ASN A 42 5.71 6.10 -15.29
CA ASN A 42 5.14 5.21 -16.29
C ASN A 42 5.83 5.33 -17.67
N ALA A 43 6.02 4.19 -18.35
CA ALA A 43 6.51 4.09 -19.72
C ALA A 43 5.37 4.08 -20.78
N SER A 44 4.14 3.82 -20.34
CA SER A 44 2.92 3.86 -21.16
C SER A 44 1.75 4.41 -20.33
N THR A 45 0.61 4.71 -20.95
CA THR A 45 -0.55 5.24 -20.21
C THR A 45 -1.01 4.26 -19.12
N VAL A 46 -1.01 4.73 -17.87
CA VAL A 46 -1.55 4.02 -16.70
C VAL A 46 -2.79 4.78 -16.23
N LEU A 47 -3.85 4.04 -15.91
CA LEU A 47 -5.08 4.59 -15.32
C LEU A 47 -5.23 4.05 -13.89
N SER A 48 -5.49 4.92 -12.92
CA SER A 48 -5.54 4.56 -11.50
C SER A 48 -6.96 4.51 -10.97
N TYR A 49 -7.43 3.30 -10.63
CA TYR A 49 -8.69 3.06 -9.93
C TYR A 49 -8.37 2.76 -8.46
N ASN A 50 -8.18 3.80 -7.66
CA ASN A 50 -7.56 3.67 -6.34
C ASN A 50 -8.58 3.50 -5.21
N LEU A 51 -8.97 2.25 -4.95
CA LEU A 51 -9.94 1.90 -3.91
C LEU A 51 -9.40 1.97 -2.47
N ALA A 52 -8.14 2.40 -2.27
CA ALA A 52 -7.52 2.41 -0.95
C ALA A 52 -8.14 3.47 -0.03
N VAL A 53 -8.63 3.03 1.14
CA VAL A 53 -9.16 3.89 2.20
C VAL A 53 -8.12 4.09 3.32
N GLY A 54 -8.03 5.33 3.82
CA GLY A 54 -7.17 5.65 4.96
C GLY A 54 -7.62 4.96 6.24
N GLY A 55 -6.69 4.40 7.00
CA GLY A 55 -7.00 3.72 8.24
C GLY A 55 -7.62 2.33 8.08
N ALA A 56 -7.79 1.83 6.86
CA ALA A 56 -8.30 0.48 6.61
C ALA A 56 -7.37 -0.59 7.20
N SER A 57 -7.95 -1.57 7.89
CA SER A 57 -7.33 -2.87 8.16
C SER A 57 -7.57 -3.82 6.99
N LEU A 58 -7.04 -5.05 7.09
CA LEU A 58 -7.41 -6.12 6.17
C LEU A 58 -8.87 -6.53 6.31
N ASP A 59 -9.30 -6.78 7.54
CA ASP A 59 -10.65 -7.26 7.88
C ASP A 59 -11.04 -6.74 9.27
N ASN A 60 -12.07 -5.92 9.31
CA ASN A 60 -12.57 -5.30 10.55
C ASN A 60 -13.19 -6.31 11.53
N SER A 61 -13.51 -7.53 11.09
CA SER A 61 -13.92 -8.62 11.98
C SER A 61 -12.74 -9.27 12.71
N LEU A 62 -11.51 -9.11 12.19
CA LEU A 62 -10.27 -9.58 12.82
C LEU A 62 -9.57 -8.49 13.64
N VAL A 63 -9.51 -7.28 13.09
CA VAL A 63 -8.90 -6.10 13.74
C VAL A 63 -9.88 -4.94 13.68
N SER A 64 -10.49 -4.62 14.81
CA SER A 64 -11.37 -3.46 14.91
C SER A 64 -10.57 -2.16 14.79
N THR A 65 -10.98 -1.30 13.86
CA THR A 65 -10.41 0.03 13.65
C THR A 65 -11.51 1.09 13.69
N ASN A 66 -11.13 2.37 13.67
CA ASN A 66 -12.09 3.48 13.53
C ASN A 66 -12.56 3.70 12.08
N THR A 67 -12.10 2.88 11.13
CA THR A 67 -12.44 2.97 9.71
C THR A 67 -13.43 1.87 9.37
N LYS A 68 -14.57 2.22 8.75
CA LYS A 68 -15.58 1.20 8.40
C LYS A 68 -15.14 0.34 7.23
N GLU A 69 -14.46 0.93 6.26
CA GLU A 69 -14.01 0.29 5.04
C GLU A 69 -12.64 -0.39 5.23
N ASP A 70 -12.64 -1.71 5.35
CA ASP A 70 -11.45 -2.57 5.32
C ASP A 70 -11.13 -3.05 3.89
N MET A 71 -10.08 -3.84 3.71
CA MET A 71 -9.73 -4.39 2.40
C MET A 71 -10.83 -5.33 1.85
N VAL A 72 -11.53 -6.08 2.71
CA VAL A 72 -12.64 -6.96 2.29
C VAL A 72 -13.72 -6.15 1.58
N THR A 73 -14.13 -5.01 2.14
CA THR A 73 -15.11 -4.09 1.53
C THR A 73 -14.59 -3.41 0.26
N GLN A 74 -13.29 -3.07 0.20
CA GLN A 74 -12.66 -2.51 -0.99
C GLN A 74 -12.66 -3.51 -2.16
N VAL A 75 -12.33 -4.79 -1.89
CA VAL A 75 -12.39 -5.85 -2.90
C VAL A 75 -13.83 -6.13 -3.33
N ALA A 76 -14.79 -6.15 -2.39
CA ALA A 76 -16.21 -6.29 -2.74
C ALA A 76 -16.71 -5.14 -3.63
N SER A 77 -16.21 -3.92 -3.41
CA SER A 77 -16.50 -2.76 -4.27
C SER A 77 -15.94 -2.96 -5.68
N PHE A 78 -14.69 -3.46 -5.80
CA PHE A 78 -14.14 -3.85 -7.10
C PHE A 78 -15.00 -4.92 -7.79
N GLU A 79 -15.38 -5.98 -7.08
CA GLU A 79 -16.19 -7.06 -7.65
C GLU A 79 -17.55 -6.55 -8.14
N THR A 80 -18.16 -5.63 -7.41
CA THR A 80 -19.46 -5.05 -7.78
C THR A 80 -19.36 -4.13 -8.99
N ILE A 81 -18.36 -3.25 -9.03
CA ILE A 81 -18.31 -2.15 -10.00
C ILE A 81 -17.50 -2.51 -11.24
N TYR A 82 -16.39 -3.24 -11.07
CA TYR A 82 -15.38 -3.39 -12.11
C TYR A 82 -15.21 -4.83 -12.59
N SER A 83 -15.64 -5.88 -11.88
CA SER A 83 -15.42 -7.28 -12.32
C SER A 83 -15.96 -7.59 -13.72
N GLN A 84 -17.07 -6.95 -14.10
CA GLN A 84 -17.72 -7.12 -15.40
C GLN A 84 -17.05 -6.31 -16.52
N LYS A 85 -15.94 -5.61 -16.22
CA LYS A 85 -15.12 -4.86 -17.20
C LYS A 85 -15.96 -3.83 -17.97
N PRO A 86 -16.61 -2.89 -17.26
CA PRO A 86 -17.46 -1.89 -17.91
C PRO A 86 -16.64 -1.03 -18.89
N ASP A 87 -17.30 -0.35 -19.82
CA ASP A 87 -16.63 0.54 -20.79
C ASP A 87 -15.79 1.64 -20.12
N THR A 88 -16.15 2.02 -18.90
CA THR A 88 -15.40 2.97 -18.06
C THR A 88 -14.12 2.39 -17.45
N ALA A 89 -13.96 1.07 -17.46
CA ALA A 89 -12.79 0.32 -16.99
C ALA A 89 -12.66 -1.02 -17.75
N PRO A 90 -12.30 -1.03 -19.04
CA PRO A 90 -12.27 -2.22 -19.90
C PRO A 90 -10.99 -3.03 -19.67
N TRP A 91 -10.82 -3.50 -18.45
CA TRP A 91 -9.60 -4.11 -17.95
C TRP A 91 -9.51 -5.60 -18.36
N THR A 92 -8.30 -6.11 -18.50
CA THR A 92 -7.99 -7.50 -18.88
C THR A 92 -6.81 -8.01 -18.06
N SER A 93 -6.59 -9.32 -18.09
CA SER A 93 -5.41 -9.95 -17.46
C SER A 93 -4.07 -9.42 -17.98
N LYS A 94 -4.03 -8.84 -19.19
CA LYS A 94 -2.80 -8.36 -19.84
C LYS A 94 -2.45 -6.90 -19.49
N ASN A 95 -3.44 -6.05 -19.25
CA ASN A 95 -3.28 -4.60 -19.13
C ASN A 95 -3.59 -4.04 -17.72
N THR A 96 -3.74 -4.90 -16.72
CA THR A 96 -4.16 -4.50 -15.36
C THR A 96 -3.23 -5.09 -14.32
N VAL A 97 -2.87 -4.28 -13.32
CA VAL A 97 -2.07 -4.68 -12.16
C VAL A 97 -2.88 -4.39 -10.90
N PHE A 98 -3.02 -5.38 -10.03
CA PHE A 98 -3.68 -5.25 -8.73
C PHE A 98 -2.64 -5.00 -7.65
N GLY A 99 -2.74 -3.85 -6.97
CA GLY A 99 -1.76 -3.43 -5.97
C GLY A 99 -2.32 -3.47 -4.56
N PHE A 100 -1.54 -4.02 -3.63
CA PHE A 100 -1.88 -4.12 -2.21
C PHE A 100 -0.78 -3.49 -1.35
N TRP A 101 -1.16 -2.50 -0.54
CA TRP A 101 -0.33 -1.98 0.54
C TRP A 101 -1.20 -1.75 1.78
N ILE A 102 -1.31 -2.80 2.59
CA ILE A 102 -2.21 -2.93 3.74
C ILE A 102 -1.47 -3.70 4.85
N GLY A 103 -1.94 -3.63 6.10
CA GLY A 103 -1.29 -4.26 7.26
C GLY A 103 -0.73 -3.25 8.28
N ILE A 104 -0.51 -2.01 7.86
CA ILE A 104 0.00 -0.93 8.73
C ILE A 104 -0.96 -0.68 9.89
N ASN A 105 -2.26 -0.55 9.60
CA ASN A 105 -3.29 -0.34 10.61
C ASN A 105 -3.56 -1.61 11.42
N ASP A 106 -3.46 -2.81 10.81
CA ASP A 106 -3.60 -4.08 11.52
C ASP A 106 -2.57 -4.20 12.65
N ILE A 107 -1.31 -3.89 12.36
CA ILE A 107 -0.25 -3.83 13.38
C ILE A 107 -0.57 -2.71 14.38
N GLY A 108 -0.86 -1.50 13.91
CA GLY A 108 -1.08 -0.33 14.76
C GLY A 108 -2.18 -0.53 15.82
N TRP A 109 -3.27 -1.21 15.46
CA TRP A 109 -4.40 -1.47 16.37
C TRP A 109 -4.26 -2.75 17.20
N ALA A 110 -3.50 -3.75 16.73
CA ALA A 110 -3.47 -5.06 17.39
C ALA A 110 -2.22 -5.33 18.24
N TRP A 111 -1.07 -4.68 17.97
CA TRP A 111 0.23 -5.12 18.48
C TRP A 111 0.33 -5.23 20.01
N SER A 112 -0.35 -4.35 20.74
CA SER A 112 -0.25 -4.26 22.20
C SER A 112 -1.26 -5.12 22.95
N SER A 113 -2.30 -5.61 22.28
CA SER A 113 -3.46 -6.28 22.90
C SER A 113 -3.70 -7.70 22.38
N ASN A 114 -2.92 -8.15 21.40
CA ASN A 114 -3.09 -9.45 20.76
C ASN A 114 -1.78 -10.24 20.67
N ASP A 115 -1.91 -11.57 20.58
CA ASP A 115 -0.80 -12.46 20.25
C ASP A 115 -0.59 -12.52 18.74
N ALA A 116 0.58 -12.06 18.28
CA ALA A 116 0.99 -12.09 16.88
C ALA A 116 0.87 -13.48 16.27
N SER A 117 1.26 -14.53 17.01
CA SER A 117 1.26 -15.91 16.53
C SER A 117 -0.15 -16.48 16.30
N VAL A 118 -1.18 -15.84 16.88
CA VAL A 118 -2.58 -16.23 16.73
C VAL A 118 -3.30 -15.37 15.70
N LEU A 119 -3.09 -14.05 15.73
CA LEU A 119 -3.87 -13.14 14.90
C LEU A 119 -3.31 -13.01 13.47
N ILE A 120 -1.99 -12.93 13.31
CA ILE A 120 -1.35 -12.74 11.99
C ILE A 120 -1.70 -13.88 11.02
N PRO A 121 -1.70 -15.18 11.40
CA PRO A 121 -2.13 -16.24 10.49
C PRO A 121 -3.57 -16.06 9.98
N LYS A 122 -4.49 -15.61 10.84
CA LYS A 122 -5.89 -15.34 10.43
C LYS A 122 -5.97 -14.18 9.45
N ILE A 123 -5.19 -13.13 9.70
CA ILE A 123 -5.08 -11.98 8.79
C ILE A 123 -4.54 -12.44 7.43
N MET A 124 -3.50 -13.28 7.39
CA MET A 124 -2.91 -13.75 6.13
C MET A 124 -3.86 -14.68 5.34
N VAL A 125 -4.68 -15.48 6.01
CA VAL A 125 -5.76 -16.23 5.36
C VAL A 125 -6.73 -15.28 4.65
N GLN A 126 -7.16 -14.21 5.32
CA GLN A 126 -8.03 -13.21 4.69
C GLN A 126 -7.33 -12.39 3.60
N TYR A 127 -6.03 -12.12 3.76
CA TYR A 127 -5.20 -11.46 2.74
C TYR A 127 -5.21 -12.29 1.45
N LYS A 128 -4.82 -13.56 1.56
CA LYS A 128 -4.80 -14.48 0.44
C LYS A 128 -6.19 -14.60 -0.18
N ALA A 129 -7.23 -14.81 0.63
CA ALA A 129 -8.61 -14.92 0.13
C ALA A 129 -9.06 -13.71 -0.70
N GLN A 130 -8.67 -12.49 -0.33
CA GLN A 130 -8.99 -11.30 -1.11
C GLN A 130 -8.19 -11.24 -2.42
N ALA A 131 -6.92 -11.64 -2.43
CA ALA A 131 -6.14 -11.75 -3.67
C ALA A 131 -6.69 -12.84 -4.62
N GLU A 132 -7.12 -13.97 -4.06
CA GLU A 132 -7.77 -15.08 -4.80
C GLU A 132 -9.05 -14.64 -5.49
N LYS A 133 -9.87 -13.79 -4.86
CA LYS A 133 -11.06 -13.20 -5.52
C LYS A 133 -10.67 -12.42 -6.77
N LEU A 134 -9.65 -11.58 -6.69
CA LEU A 134 -9.19 -10.80 -7.85
C LEU A 134 -8.63 -11.70 -8.95
N TYR A 135 -7.91 -12.77 -8.58
CA TYR A 135 -7.45 -13.80 -9.52
C TYR A 135 -8.63 -14.53 -10.20
N ALA A 136 -9.65 -14.92 -9.44
CA ALA A 136 -10.86 -15.57 -9.94
C ALA A 136 -11.64 -14.68 -10.92
N ASN A 137 -11.64 -13.35 -10.69
CA ASN A 137 -12.22 -12.36 -11.62
C ASN A 137 -11.38 -12.13 -12.89
N GLY A 138 -10.19 -12.74 -12.98
CA GLY A 138 -9.31 -12.69 -14.16
C GLY A 138 -8.03 -11.88 -13.97
N GLY A 139 -7.74 -11.40 -12.76
CA GLY A 139 -6.48 -10.73 -12.44
C GLY A 139 -5.28 -11.66 -12.60
N ARG A 140 -4.21 -11.19 -13.24
CA ARG A 140 -2.99 -11.97 -13.46
C ARG A 140 -1.70 -11.24 -13.13
N LYS A 141 -1.75 -9.96 -12.80
CA LYS A 141 -0.58 -9.19 -12.39
C LYS A 141 -0.84 -8.58 -11.02
N PHE A 142 0.06 -8.86 -10.08
CA PHE A 142 -0.11 -8.49 -8.69
C PHE A 142 1.15 -7.82 -8.15
N ILE A 143 0.97 -6.79 -7.34
CA ILE A 143 2.03 -6.23 -6.52
C ILE A 143 1.58 -6.16 -5.06
N PHE A 144 2.39 -6.71 -4.18
CA PHE A 144 2.24 -6.62 -2.74
C PHE A 144 3.38 -5.76 -2.19
N LEU A 145 3.08 -4.87 -1.26
CA LEU A 145 4.07 -4.08 -0.54
C LEU A 145 4.10 -4.55 0.90
N ASN A 146 5.29 -4.90 1.40
CA ASN A 146 5.43 -5.17 2.82
C ASN A 146 5.28 -3.89 3.66
N VAL A 147 5.06 -4.06 4.96
CA VAL A 147 4.86 -2.93 5.87
C VAL A 147 6.19 -2.18 6.04
N PRO A 148 6.24 -0.85 5.83
CA PRO A 148 7.42 -0.03 6.11
C PRO A 148 7.83 -0.12 7.59
N PRO A 149 9.04 0.30 8.00
CA PRO A 149 9.53 0.28 9.38
C PRO A 149 8.81 1.33 10.26
N VAL A 150 7.49 1.26 10.35
CA VAL A 150 6.63 2.23 11.04
C VAL A 150 6.84 2.26 12.56
N SER A 151 7.52 1.24 13.12
CA SER A 151 8.05 1.30 14.49
C SER A 151 9.08 2.42 14.71
N ARG A 152 9.66 2.96 13.62
CA ARG A 152 10.57 4.12 13.62
C ARG A 152 9.84 5.46 13.39
N SER A 153 8.53 5.46 13.18
CA SER A 153 7.77 6.70 13.06
C SER A 153 7.86 7.50 14.37
N PRO A 154 7.88 8.85 14.31
CA PRO A 154 7.87 9.68 15.51
C PRO A 154 6.76 9.30 16.49
N GLN A 155 5.56 8.96 16.00
CA GLN A 155 4.43 8.54 16.81
C GLN A 155 4.76 7.33 17.69
N ILE A 156 5.43 6.32 17.14
CA ILE A 156 5.75 5.09 17.88
C ILE A 156 7.05 5.27 18.68
N ALA A 157 8.08 5.89 18.09
CA ALA A 157 9.37 6.09 18.73
C ALA A 157 9.27 6.95 20.01
N ASN A 158 8.43 8.00 19.98
CA ASN A 158 8.24 8.91 21.12
C ASN A 158 7.48 8.28 22.30
N GLN A 159 6.88 7.09 22.13
CA GLN A 159 6.26 6.33 23.22
C GLN A 159 7.28 5.51 24.04
N GLY A 160 8.55 5.53 23.64
CA GLY A 160 9.65 4.88 24.36
C GLY A 160 10.11 3.56 23.74
N THR A 161 11.33 3.16 24.11
CA THR A 161 12.05 2.05 23.47
C THR A 161 11.33 0.70 23.61
N THR A 162 10.66 0.45 24.74
CA THR A 162 9.87 -0.77 24.95
C THR A 162 8.69 -0.87 23.99
N VAL A 163 7.97 0.24 23.79
CA VAL A 163 6.83 0.30 22.85
C VAL A 163 7.33 0.10 21.42
N ALA A 164 8.37 0.83 21.02
CA ALA A 164 8.96 0.70 19.70
C ALA A 164 9.47 -0.73 19.42
N ALA A 165 10.10 -1.39 20.40
CA ALA A 165 10.57 -2.77 20.27
C ALA A 165 9.41 -3.79 20.15
N GLY A 166 8.35 -3.62 20.95
CA GLY A 166 7.15 -4.46 20.86
C GLY A 166 6.46 -4.34 19.50
N HIS A 167 6.29 -3.11 19.03
CA HIS A 167 5.75 -2.83 17.70
C HIS A 167 6.65 -3.40 16.58
N ALA A 168 7.97 -3.26 16.69
CA ALA A 168 8.93 -3.79 15.71
C ALA A 168 8.87 -5.33 15.63
N LYS A 169 8.68 -6.02 16.75
CA LYS A 169 8.52 -7.49 16.78
C LYS A 169 7.27 -7.94 16.01
N TRP A 170 6.14 -7.26 16.23
CA TRP A 170 4.89 -7.53 15.52
C TRP A 170 5.03 -7.27 14.01
N LEU A 171 5.67 -6.16 13.65
CA LEU A 171 5.95 -5.80 12.27
C LEU A 171 6.80 -6.86 11.56
N ALA A 172 7.88 -7.33 12.19
CA ALA A 172 8.73 -8.38 11.64
C ALA A 172 7.95 -9.69 11.41
N ALA A 173 7.12 -10.09 12.37
CA ALA A 173 6.26 -11.26 12.24
C ALA A 173 5.24 -11.11 11.09
N PHE A 174 4.66 -9.92 10.93
CA PHE A 174 3.70 -9.62 9.86
C PHE A 174 4.35 -9.69 8.49
N ASN A 175 5.50 -9.05 8.29
CA ASN A 175 6.21 -9.05 7.01
C ASN A 175 6.70 -10.45 6.62
N ALA A 176 7.18 -11.26 7.57
CA ALA A 176 7.55 -12.64 7.30
C ALA A 176 6.34 -13.51 6.90
N ALA A 177 5.20 -13.32 7.56
CA ALA A 177 3.97 -14.02 7.21
C ALA A 177 3.40 -13.57 5.86
N LEU A 178 3.54 -12.28 5.50
CA LEU A 178 3.18 -11.75 4.19
C LEU A 178 4.03 -12.38 3.07
N GLU A 179 5.35 -12.46 3.25
CA GLU A 179 6.25 -13.10 2.28
C GLU A 179 5.87 -14.57 2.04
N THR A 180 5.55 -15.30 3.13
CA THR A 180 5.04 -16.67 3.05
C THR A 180 3.73 -16.72 2.27
N MET A 181 2.77 -15.85 2.60
CA MET A 181 1.46 -15.78 1.93
C MET A 181 1.60 -15.50 0.43
N VAL A 182 2.47 -14.56 0.04
CA VAL A 182 2.73 -14.24 -1.38
C VAL A 182 3.36 -15.44 -2.11
N THR A 183 4.29 -16.14 -1.46
CA THR A 183 4.91 -17.35 -2.02
C THR A 183 3.86 -18.44 -2.29
N GLU A 184 2.97 -18.68 -1.33
CA GLU A 184 1.86 -19.62 -1.49
C GLU A 184 0.89 -19.17 -2.59
N PHE A 185 0.53 -17.88 -2.64
CA PHE A 185 -0.34 -17.33 -3.68
C PHE A 185 0.24 -17.56 -5.08
N ILE A 186 1.55 -17.37 -5.27
CA ILE A 186 2.24 -17.64 -6.54
C ILE A 186 2.18 -19.13 -6.88
N ALA A 187 2.41 -20.02 -5.90
CA ALA A 187 2.38 -21.46 -6.11
C ALA A 187 0.98 -21.97 -6.50
N ASP A 188 -0.06 -21.42 -5.88
CA ASP A 188 -1.45 -21.85 -6.08
C ASP A 188 -2.08 -21.25 -7.35
N ASN A 189 -1.55 -20.13 -7.86
CA ASN A 189 -2.15 -19.37 -8.97
C ASN A 189 -1.24 -19.29 -10.19
N ASN A 190 -1.32 -20.33 -11.02
CA ASN A 190 -0.54 -20.41 -12.24
C ASN A 190 -0.89 -19.29 -13.25
N GLY A 191 0.11 -18.85 -14.01
CA GLY A 191 -0.03 -17.77 -15.00
C GLY A 191 -0.14 -16.37 -14.39
N THR A 192 0.21 -16.20 -13.11
CA THR A 192 0.36 -14.89 -12.49
C THR A 192 1.77 -14.33 -12.67
N THR A 193 1.87 -13.00 -12.73
CA THR A 193 3.12 -12.27 -12.53
C THR A 193 2.96 -11.46 -11.26
N THR A 194 3.72 -11.83 -10.23
CA THR A 194 3.57 -11.26 -8.89
C THR A 194 4.89 -10.67 -8.42
N VAL A 195 4.84 -9.46 -7.89
CA VAL A 195 5.98 -8.77 -7.26
C VAL A 195 5.67 -8.54 -5.79
N LEU A 196 6.60 -8.89 -4.91
CA LEU A 196 6.65 -8.40 -3.53
C LEU A 196 7.69 -7.29 -3.47
N TYR A 197 7.24 -6.06 -3.28
CA TYR A 197 8.14 -4.91 -3.12
C TYR A 197 8.49 -4.70 -1.65
N ASP A 198 9.79 -4.60 -1.37
CA ASP A 198 10.36 -4.46 -0.04
C ASP A 198 10.43 -2.99 0.40
N THR A 199 9.25 -2.45 0.71
CA THR A 199 9.11 -1.12 1.31
C THR A 199 9.90 -0.98 2.61
N PHE A 200 9.98 -2.05 3.40
CA PHE A 200 10.70 -2.04 4.67
C PHE A 200 12.17 -1.69 4.50
N THR A 201 12.85 -2.39 3.58
CA THR A 201 14.27 -2.16 3.30
C THR A 201 14.49 -0.79 2.68
N PHE A 202 13.67 -0.40 1.69
CA PHE A 202 13.83 0.91 1.05
C PHE A 202 13.68 2.05 2.05
N MET A 203 12.62 2.05 2.87
CA MET A 203 12.42 3.10 3.86
C MET A 203 13.50 3.08 4.94
N SER A 204 13.98 1.91 5.35
CA SER A 204 15.07 1.80 6.32
C SER A 204 16.34 2.45 5.78
N LYS A 205 16.69 2.20 4.51
CA LYS A 205 17.82 2.84 3.83
C LYS A 205 17.71 4.37 3.83
N VAL A 206 16.51 4.92 3.59
CA VAL A 206 16.25 6.36 3.65
C VAL A 206 16.40 6.89 5.08
N LEU A 207 15.81 6.23 6.08
CA LEU A 207 15.87 6.64 7.47
C LEU A 207 17.27 6.49 8.09
N ASP A 208 18.12 5.61 7.55
CA ASP A 208 19.50 5.43 8.02
C ASP A 208 20.45 6.50 7.44
N ALA A 209 20.10 7.10 6.30
CA ALA A 209 20.90 8.13 5.64
C ALA A 209 20.05 9.28 5.07
N PRO A 210 19.21 9.96 5.89
CA PRO A 210 18.18 10.89 5.41
C PRO A 210 18.74 12.04 4.55
N THR A 211 19.92 12.56 4.91
CA THR A 211 20.56 13.68 4.19
C THR A 211 21.02 13.30 2.78
N THR A 212 21.41 12.04 2.55
CA THR A 212 21.71 11.51 1.21
C THR A 212 20.50 11.55 0.29
N TYR A 213 19.30 11.46 0.88
CA TYR A 213 18.03 11.49 0.17
C TYR A 213 17.36 12.87 0.16
N GLY A 214 18.04 13.90 0.68
CA GLY A 214 17.54 15.27 0.70
C GLY A 214 16.64 15.61 1.89
N PHE A 215 16.57 14.76 2.91
CA PHE A 215 15.82 15.02 4.15
C PHE A 215 16.72 15.56 5.26
N THR A 216 16.13 16.35 6.16
CA THR A 216 16.85 16.95 7.28
C THR A 216 17.42 15.91 8.24
N ASP A 217 16.57 15.02 8.77
CA ASP A 217 16.95 13.88 9.59
C ASP A 217 15.85 12.80 9.58
N ALA A 218 16.05 11.72 10.35
CA ALA A 218 15.18 10.54 10.36
C ALA A 218 13.92 10.68 11.24
N SER A 219 13.85 11.72 12.06
CA SER A 219 12.81 11.96 13.08
C SER A 219 12.04 13.27 12.88
N CYS A 220 12.55 14.18 12.06
CA CYS A 220 11.92 15.47 11.84
C CYS A 220 10.54 15.30 11.19
N ILE A 221 9.64 16.23 11.53
CA ILE A 221 8.27 16.29 11.02
C ILE A 221 8.08 17.67 10.39
N ASN A 222 7.56 17.70 9.17
CA ASN A 222 7.19 18.94 8.51
C ASN A 222 5.98 18.71 7.59
N ASP A 223 4.95 19.53 7.75
CA ASP A 223 3.69 19.42 7.01
C ASP A 223 3.81 19.88 5.54
N ASP A 224 4.96 20.41 5.14
CA ASP A 224 5.30 20.67 3.74
C ASP A 224 5.45 19.40 2.90
N GLY A 225 5.59 18.22 3.53
CA GLY A 225 5.71 16.92 2.88
C GLY A 225 7.01 16.71 2.08
N ALA A 226 7.98 17.61 2.23
CA ALA A 226 9.18 17.68 1.41
C ALA A 226 10.49 17.69 2.21
N THR A 227 10.56 18.54 3.26
CA THR A 227 11.79 18.79 4.02
C THR A 227 12.16 17.62 4.94
N CYS A 228 11.14 16.90 5.39
CA CYS A 228 11.25 15.76 6.31
C CYS A 228 10.76 14.47 5.67
N VAL A 229 11.30 13.33 6.13
CA VAL A 229 10.76 12.03 5.74
C VAL A 229 9.30 11.95 6.16
N TRP A 230 8.97 12.46 7.36
CA TRP A 230 7.65 12.42 7.97
C TRP A 230 6.86 13.71 7.73
N TRP A 231 5.68 13.58 7.14
CA TRP A 231 4.74 14.69 6.94
C TRP A 231 3.95 15.02 8.20
N ASN A 232 3.52 13.98 8.91
CA ASN A 232 3.04 14.05 10.28
C ASN A 232 3.81 13.02 11.12
N ASP A 233 3.40 12.78 12.37
CA ASP A 233 4.09 11.84 13.25
C ASP A 233 4.05 10.36 12.80
N TYR A 234 3.28 10.02 11.75
CA TYR A 234 3.07 8.65 11.32
C TYR A 234 3.30 8.39 9.82
N HIS A 235 2.98 9.36 8.96
CA HIS A 235 2.96 9.19 7.52
C HIS A 235 4.14 9.89 6.85
N PRO A 236 4.80 9.26 5.87
CA PRO A 236 5.86 9.91 5.14
C PRO A 236 5.34 10.94 4.13
N GLY A 237 6.15 11.95 3.85
CA GLY A 237 5.81 13.03 2.91
C GLY A 237 5.86 12.62 1.44
N TYR A 238 5.31 13.47 0.58
CA TYR A 238 5.30 13.24 -0.87
C TYR A 238 6.71 13.11 -1.45
N ALA A 239 7.72 13.77 -0.88
CA ALA A 239 9.10 13.65 -1.35
C ALA A 239 9.65 12.23 -1.12
N TYR A 240 9.34 11.61 0.01
CA TYR A 240 9.63 10.19 0.24
C TYR A 240 8.85 9.30 -0.73
N HIS A 241 7.55 9.55 -0.91
CA HIS A 241 6.74 8.78 -1.85
C HIS A 241 7.23 8.86 -3.30
N LYS A 242 7.82 10.00 -3.70
CA LYS A 242 8.46 10.17 -5.02
C LYS A 242 9.68 9.25 -5.17
N LEU A 243 10.53 9.19 -4.13
CA LEU A 243 11.69 8.32 -4.11
C LEU A 243 11.28 6.84 -4.12
N GLN A 244 10.27 6.47 -3.31
CA GLN A 244 9.74 5.10 -3.30
C GLN A 244 9.18 4.72 -4.67
N ALA A 245 8.39 5.58 -5.33
CA ALA A 245 7.85 5.27 -6.66
C ALA A 245 8.95 5.09 -7.72
N ALA A 246 10.06 5.84 -7.61
CA ALA A 246 11.21 5.69 -8.48
C ALA A 246 11.94 4.36 -8.25
N ASP A 247 12.11 3.93 -6.99
CA ASP A 247 12.72 2.64 -6.64
C ASP A 247 11.82 1.46 -7.05
N MET A 248 10.52 1.56 -6.76
CA MET A 248 9.51 0.59 -7.19
C MET A 248 9.55 0.30 -8.70
N LYS A 249 9.73 1.34 -9.52
CA LYS A 249 9.85 1.20 -10.99
C LYS A 249 10.91 0.17 -11.38
N GLU A 250 12.06 0.15 -10.71
CA GLU A 250 13.19 -0.74 -11.00
C GLU A 250 12.85 -2.22 -10.71
N HIS A 251 11.84 -2.47 -9.87
CA HIS A 251 11.40 -3.80 -9.44
C HIS A 251 10.10 -4.28 -10.12
N MET A 252 9.45 -3.43 -10.91
CA MET A 252 8.10 -3.66 -11.44
C MET A 252 8.05 -3.88 -12.96
N HIS A 253 9.20 -3.96 -13.64
CA HIS A 253 9.27 -4.13 -15.10
C HIS A 253 8.47 -5.33 -15.63
N SER A 254 8.40 -6.43 -14.87
CA SER A 254 7.62 -7.62 -15.23
C SER A 254 6.11 -7.36 -15.31
N LEU A 255 5.61 -6.31 -14.64
CA LEU A 255 4.20 -5.93 -14.62
C LEU A 255 3.80 -5.10 -15.85
N GLY A 256 4.77 -4.49 -16.53
CA GLY A 256 4.60 -3.88 -17.86
C GLY A 256 4.84 -2.38 -17.92
N PRO A 257 3.98 -1.51 -17.33
CA PRO A 257 3.95 -0.09 -17.68
C PRO A 257 5.03 0.77 -17.00
N TRP A 258 6.04 0.17 -16.35
CA TRP A 258 7.11 0.84 -15.60
C TRP A 258 8.49 0.35 -16.03
#